data_AF-A0AAU9PZZ7-F1
#
_entry.id   AF-A0AAU9PZZ7-F1
#
_cell.length_a   1.000
_cell.length_b   1.000
_cell.length_c   1.000
_cell.angle_alpha   90.00
_cell.angle_beta   90.00
_cell.angle_gamma   90.00
#
_symmetry.space_group_name_H-M   'P 1'
#
loop_
_entity.id
_entity.type
_entity.pdbx_description
1 polymer ?
#
loop_
_entity_poly.entity_id
_entity_poly.type
_entity_poly.pdbx_seq_one_letter_code
_entity_poly.pdbx_strand_id
1 'polypeptide(L)'
;MDEMISFDADDTSNDIVVLGDEKASNQISFQLAQAFYNEMTGKSERLSGKFNDSYLIKLSDIEQLHFRLTQLTEQYNICSANVSYSVQYNDGASERFTSLERFRSHAPSKGLAVEEITATYNILVILPKLKRPQEYKVRVSFFSRVAKIEKMREELSALPFQVPLHQFESATTIKYSIDYVDVAVAKTFESAIVSWSGGIEKTTPRPWVRKLREKASFAPRIAKYSLTIIAMLAVLQASTKLIPDAGYVVREVALFILFSAAFIIFSYKIGSFFGRKAESHLDNTYEKSYINLSQADVNLVSEAENNINGSIKKAILNIVVTIILGAAGSILANQF
;
A
#
# COMPACT_ATOMS: atom_id res chain seq x y z
N MET A 1 -26.23 -29.39 29.27
CA MET A 1 -27.52 -29.37 28.57
C MET A 1 -27.30 -28.48 27.37
N ASP A 2 -27.00 -29.12 26.24
CA ASP A 2 -26.83 -28.48 24.94
C ASP A 2 -28.22 -28.36 24.31
N GLU A 3 -28.69 -27.14 24.06
CA GLU A 3 -29.84 -26.93 23.18
C GLU A 3 -29.32 -26.59 21.78
N MET A 4 -29.59 -27.51 20.85
CA MET A 4 -29.32 -27.36 19.43
C MET A 4 -30.19 -26.25 18.85
N ILE A 5 -29.56 -25.29 18.19
CA ILE A 5 -30.21 -24.36 17.27
C ILE A 5 -30.41 -25.11 15.95
N SER A 6 -31.64 -25.47 15.61
CA SER A 6 -31.98 -25.98 14.27
C SER A 6 -32.34 -24.82 13.33
N PHE A 7 -31.67 -24.75 12.18
CA PHE A 7 -32.01 -23.85 11.09
C PHE A 7 -32.81 -24.62 10.05
N ASP A 8 -34.11 -24.36 9.96
CA ASP A 8 -34.89 -24.72 8.78
C ASP A 8 -34.87 -23.53 7.82
N ALA A 9 -34.28 -23.78 6.64
CA ALA A 9 -34.26 -22.86 5.54
C ALA A 9 -35.59 -22.97 4.79
N ASP A 10 -36.43 -21.95 4.88
CA ASP A 10 -37.41 -21.69 3.84
C ASP A 10 -37.57 -20.19 3.57
N ASP A 11 -37.65 -19.91 2.28
CA ASP A 11 -37.41 -18.64 1.60
C ASP A 11 -38.61 -17.70 1.74
N THR A 12 -38.56 -16.71 2.66
CA THR A 12 -39.16 -15.35 2.54
C THR A 12 -38.99 -14.51 3.82
N SER A 13 -38.03 -13.58 3.79
CA SER A 13 -37.99 -12.28 4.49
C SER A 13 -38.81 -12.08 5.78
N ASN A 14 -38.34 -12.62 6.90
CA ASN A 14 -38.31 -12.00 8.23
C ASN A 14 -37.76 -13.06 9.20
N ASP A 15 -36.47 -12.99 9.52
CA ASP A 15 -35.87 -13.90 10.50
C ASP A 15 -36.48 -13.67 11.89
N ILE A 16 -37.30 -14.61 12.32
CA ILE A 16 -37.97 -14.66 13.63
C ILE A 16 -37.14 -15.56 14.53
N VAL A 17 -36.70 -15.02 15.67
CA VAL A 17 -35.98 -15.79 16.69
C VAL A 17 -36.95 -16.09 17.83
N VAL A 18 -37.25 -17.36 18.06
CA VAL A 18 -38.09 -17.83 19.17
C VAL A 18 -37.18 -18.12 20.38
N LEU A 19 -37.45 -17.47 21.51
CA LEU A 19 -36.77 -17.71 22.78
C LEU A 19 -37.81 -18.18 23.81
N GLY A 20 -37.70 -19.42 24.26
CA GLY A 20 -38.40 -19.93 25.45
C GLY A 20 -39.73 -20.68 25.21
N ASP A 21 -40.00 -21.57 26.17
CA ASP A 21 -41.04 -22.59 26.31
C ASP A 21 -42.37 -22.33 25.56
N GLU A 22 -42.90 -23.38 24.93
CA GLU A 22 -43.93 -23.41 23.86
C GLU A 22 -45.27 -22.70 24.14
N LYS A 23 -45.44 -22.08 25.32
CA LYS A 23 -46.67 -21.41 25.76
C LYS A 23 -46.59 -19.88 25.83
N ALA A 24 -45.43 -19.27 25.55
CA ALA A 24 -45.27 -17.82 25.52
C ALA A 24 -44.56 -17.36 24.23
N SER A 25 -45.15 -17.63 23.06
CA SER A 25 -44.62 -17.24 21.76
C SER A 25 -44.80 -15.74 21.46
N ASN A 26 -44.24 -14.87 22.31
CA ASN A 26 -44.02 -13.50 21.91
C ASN A 26 -42.84 -13.50 20.93
N GLN A 27 -43.16 -13.45 19.64
CA GLN A 27 -42.20 -13.34 18.55
C GLN A 27 -41.44 -12.02 18.70
N ILE A 28 -40.22 -12.09 19.19
CA ILE A 28 -39.36 -10.91 19.37
C ILE A 28 -38.67 -10.63 18.04
N SER A 29 -38.79 -9.41 17.52
CA SER A 29 -38.08 -9.03 16.29
C SER A 29 -36.57 -9.09 16.50
N PHE A 30 -35.82 -9.55 15.49
CA PHE A 30 -34.36 -9.66 15.54
C PHE A 30 -33.65 -8.40 16.06
N GLN A 31 -34.12 -7.20 15.66
CA GLN A 31 -33.62 -5.91 16.16
C GLN A 31 -33.72 -5.76 17.69
N LEU A 32 -34.82 -6.25 18.27
CA LEU A 32 -35.06 -6.21 19.71
C LEU A 32 -34.15 -7.22 20.43
N ALA A 33 -33.95 -8.40 19.84
CA ALA A 33 -33.02 -9.41 20.37
C ALA A 33 -31.57 -8.90 20.35
N GLN A 34 -31.12 -8.28 19.25
CA GLN A 34 -29.80 -7.66 19.16
C GLN A 34 -29.62 -6.52 20.17
N ALA A 35 -30.63 -5.66 20.32
CA ALA A 35 -30.59 -4.61 21.31
C ALA A 35 -30.52 -5.15 22.75
N PHE A 36 -31.30 -6.18 23.09
CA PHE A 36 -31.23 -6.84 24.41
C PHE A 36 -29.88 -7.53 24.63
N TYR A 37 -29.35 -8.20 23.62
CA TYR A 37 -28.02 -8.83 23.69
C TYR A 37 -26.93 -7.79 23.93
N ASN A 38 -26.96 -6.67 23.20
CA ASN A 38 -25.99 -5.58 23.36
C ASN A 38 -26.16 -4.86 24.71
N GLU A 39 -27.38 -4.71 25.22
CA GLU A 39 -27.67 -4.13 26.54
C GLU A 39 -27.19 -5.06 27.67
N MET A 40 -27.39 -6.38 27.54
CA MET A 40 -26.90 -7.36 28.53
C MET A 40 -25.37 -7.54 28.49
N THR A 41 -24.76 -7.50 27.31
CA THR A 41 -23.31 -7.75 27.15
C THR A 41 -22.47 -6.48 27.19
N GLY A 42 -23.07 -5.31 26.97
CA GLY A 42 -22.38 -4.04 26.81
C GLY A 42 -21.49 -3.96 25.56
N LYS A 43 -21.58 -4.93 24.64
CA LYS A 43 -20.71 -5.03 23.46
C LYS A 43 -21.49 -4.62 22.21
N SER A 44 -21.08 -3.55 21.55
CA SER A 44 -21.53 -3.22 20.19
C SER A 44 -20.84 -4.12 19.17
N GLU A 45 -21.55 -4.53 18.13
CA GLU A 45 -20.95 -5.24 17.00
C GLU A 45 -20.15 -4.27 16.12
N ARG A 46 -19.18 -4.78 15.36
CA ARG A 46 -18.27 -3.96 14.54
C ARG A 46 -18.16 -4.51 13.13
N LEU A 47 -18.54 -3.68 12.16
CA LEU A 47 -18.33 -3.91 10.74
C LEU A 47 -17.13 -3.11 10.28
N SER A 48 -16.15 -3.73 9.63
CA SER A 48 -14.97 -3.02 9.16
C SER A 48 -14.49 -3.53 7.82
N GLY A 49 -13.89 -2.64 7.03
CA GLY A 49 -13.30 -2.97 5.75
C GLY A 49 -12.11 -2.08 5.44
N LYS A 50 -11.36 -2.49 4.43
CA LYS A 50 -10.14 -1.81 3.99
C LYS A 50 -10.07 -1.77 2.48
N PHE A 51 -9.55 -0.67 1.97
CA PHE A 51 -9.21 -0.48 0.57
C PHE A 51 -7.71 -0.23 0.47
N ASN A 52 -7.10 -0.87 -0.52
CA ASN A 52 -5.66 -0.80 -0.77
C ASN A 52 -5.36 -0.15 -2.11
N ASP A 53 -6.34 0.41 -2.81
CA ASP A 53 -6.13 1.09 -4.09
C ASP A 53 -5.37 2.40 -3.91
N SER A 54 -4.63 2.79 -4.94
CA SER A 54 -3.81 4.01 -4.96
C SER A 54 -4.68 5.24 -5.24
N TYR A 55 -5.17 5.88 -4.18
CA TYR A 55 -6.06 7.04 -4.28
C TYR A 55 -5.31 8.37 -4.25
N LEU A 56 -5.86 9.36 -4.94
CA LEU A 56 -5.54 10.76 -4.77
C LEU A 56 -6.72 11.40 -4.06
N ILE A 57 -6.61 11.59 -2.74
CA ILE A 57 -7.70 12.08 -1.90
C ILE A 57 -7.59 13.59 -1.77
N LYS A 58 -8.56 14.32 -2.32
CA LYS A 58 -8.64 15.78 -2.18
C LYS A 58 -9.54 16.16 -1.00
N LEU A 59 -9.39 17.40 -0.52
CA LEU A 59 -10.29 17.95 0.50
C LEU A 59 -11.77 17.85 0.08
N SER A 60 -12.08 18.10 -1.19
CA SER A 60 -13.43 17.98 -1.76
C SER A 60 -14.01 16.58 -1.63
N ASP A 61 -13.18 15.53 -1.68
CA ASP A 61 -13.64 14.14 -1.60
C ASP A 61 -14.06 13.81 -0.16
N ILE A 62 -13.34 14.36 0.82
CA ILE A 62 -13.66 14.24 2.25
C ILE A 62 -14.96 15.02 2.56
N GLU A 63 -15.12 16.21 2.00
CA GLU A 63 -16.37 16.99 2.09
C GLU A 63 -17.53 16.21 1.48
N GLN A 64 -17.35 15.62 0.30
CA GLN A 64 -18.38 14.81 -0.35
C GLN A 64 -18.79 13.61 0.52
N LEU A 65 -17.83 12.92 1.15
CA LEU A 65 -18.14 11.84 2.08
C LEU A 65 -18.97 12.34 3.26
N HIS A 66 -18.58 13.47 3.86
CA HIS A 66 -19.32 14.08 4.95
C HIS A 66 -20.76 14.34 4.56
N PHE A 67 -21.00 15.04 3.44
CA PHE A 67 -22.36 15.35 2.99
C PHE A 67 -23.18 14.10 2.69
N ARG A 68 -22.58 13.07 2.06
CA ARG A 68 -23.27 11.79 1.82
C ARG A 68 -23.68 11.11 3.12
N LEU A 69 -22.78 11.03 4.10
CA LEU A 69 -23.08 10.41 5.39
C LEU A 69 -24.15 11.20 6.15
N THR A 70 -24.03 12.53 6.21
CA THR A 70 -25.02 13.40 6.84
C THR A 70 -26.40 13.24 6.19
N GLN A 71 -26.48 13.22 4.86
CA GLN A 71 -27.74 13.02 4.15
C GLN A 71 -28.39 11.65 4.45
N LEU A 72 -27.58 10.59 4.61
CA LEU A 72 -28.11 9.28 5.00
C LEU A 72 -28.71 9.29 6.39
N THR A 73 -28.16 10.11 7.29
CA THR A 73 -28.71 10.22 8.64
C THR A 73 -30.10 10.87 8.66
N GLU A 74 -30.44 11.71 7.68
CA GLU A 74 -31.76 12.41 7.60
C GLU A 74 -32.95 11.45 7.50
N GLN A 75 -32.72 10.22 7.04
CA GLN A 75 -33.75 9.17 6.95
C GLN A 75 -34.11 8.57 8.30
N TYR A 76 -33.29 8.83 9.33
CA TYR A 76 -33.43 8.27 10.67
C TYR A 76 -33.81 9.36 11.67
N ASN A 77 -34.45 8.94 12.77
CA ASN A 77 -34.73 9.84 13.89
C ASN A 77 -33.46 10.01 14.74
N ILE A 78 -32.66 11.04 14.43
CA ILE A 78 -31.40 11.31 15.09
C ILE A 78 -31.64 12.14 16.37
N CYS A 79 -31.18 11.64 17.53
CA CYS A 79 -31.13 12.44 18.75
C CYS A 79 -29.95 13.41 18.78
N SER A 80 -28.81 12.94 18.30
CA SER A 80 -27.55 13.68 18.31
C SER A 80 -26.64 13.16 17.22
N ALA A 81 -25.91 14.05 16.57
CA ALA A 81 -24.83 13.71 15.66
C ALA A 81 -23.64 14.62 15.96
N ASN A 82 -22.46 14.02 16.08
CA ASN A 82 -21.21 14.75 16.27
C ASN A 82 -20.17 14.19 15.30
N VAL A 83 -19.40 15.07 14.66
CA VAL A 83 -18.29 14.71 13.80
C VAL A 83 -16.97 15.22 14.39
N SER A 84 -15.94 14.40 14.33
CA SER A 84 -14.58 14.85 14.63
C SER A 84 -13.59 14.36 13.60
N TYR A 85 -12.66 15.23 13.23
CA TYR A 85 -11.57 14.95 12.29
C TYR A 85 -10.26 15.00 13.05
N SER A 86 -9.49 13.92 12.98
CA SER A 86 -8.14 13.85 13.53
C SER A 86 -7.16 13.84 12.37
N VAL A 87 -6.22 14.76 12.33
CA VAL A 87 -5.17 14.84 11.31
C VAL A 87 -3.84 14.54 11.99
N GLN A 88 -3.06 13.65 11.39
CA GLN A 88 -1.70 13.35 11.80
C GLN A 88 -0.74 13.82 10.70
N TYR A 89 0.25 14.60 11.09
CA TYR A 89 1.25 15.18 10.20
C TYR A 89 2.55 14.37 10.24
N ASN A 90 3.40 14.56 9.23
CA ASN A 90 4.65 13.81 9.10
C ASN A 90 5.60 13.98 10.31
N ASP A 91 5.59 15.16 10.95
CA ASP A 91 6.38 15.51 12.14
C ASP A 91 5.91 14.82 13.43
N GLY A 92 4.83 14.05 13.37
CA GLY A 92 4.22 13.39 14.52
C GLY A 92 3.22 14.26 15.29
N ALA A 93 3.02 15.52 14.90
CA ALA A 93 1.97 16.35 15.46
C ALA A 93 0.60 15.81 15.05
N SER A 94 -0.37 15.88 15.97
CA SER A 94 -1.75 15.54 15.69
C SER A 94 -2.68 16.69 16.08
N GLU A 95 -3.65 16.97 15.23
CA GLU A 95 -4.68 17.97 15.48
C GLU A 95 -6.06 17.33 15.39
N ARG A 96 -6.95 17.74 16.29
CA ARG A 96 -8.33 17.27 16.32
C ARG A 96 -9.28 18.44 16.15
N PHE A 97 -10.16 18.32 15.17
CA PHE A 97 -11.23 19.26 14.88
C PHE A 97 -12.58 18.62 15.19
N THR A 98 -13.52 19.42 15.68
CA THR A 98 -14.87 18.99 16.09
C THR A 98 -15.94 19.32 15.05
N SER A 99 -15.55 19.79 13.87
CA SER A 99 -16.46 20.25 12.82
C SER A 99 -15.74 20.26 11.48
N LEU A 100 -16.48 20.08 10.38
CA LEU A 100 -15.93 20.13 9.03
C LEU A 100 -15.35 21.52 8.71
N GLU A 101 -16.00 22.59 9.16
CA GLU A 101 -15.63 23.97 8.88
C GLU A 101 -14.25 24.29 9.47
N ARG A 102 -14.04 23.97 10.75
CA ARG A 102 -12.73 24.10 11.40
C ARG A 102 -11.65 23.26 10.69
N PHE A 103 -11.97 22.03 10.32
CA PHE A 103 -11.05 21.17 9.57
C PHE A 103 -10.64 21.82 8.24
N ARG A 104 -11.61 22.30 7.45
CA ARG A 104 -11.38 22.96 6.16
C ARG A 104 -10.51 24.21 6.29
N SER A 105 -10.71 25.02 7.33
CA SER A 105 -9.97 26.27 7.51
C SER A 105 -8.55 26.06 8.06
N HIS A 106 -8.37 25.12 8.99
CA HIS A 106 -7.11 24.98 9.72
C HIS A 106 -6.18 23.90 9.14
N ALA A 107 -6.70 22.78 8.66
CA ALA A 107 -5.86 21.65 8.24
C ALA A 107 -4.93 21.99 7.05
N PRO A 108 -5.38 22.71 5.99
CA PRO A 108 -4.51 23.18 4.92
C PRO A 108 -3.47 24.23 5.36
N SER A 109 -3.82 25.03 6.35
CA SER A 109 -3.07 26.22 6.77
C SER A 109 -1.80 25.90 7.57
N LYS A 110 -1.68 24.67 8.10
CA LYS A 110 -0.53 24.25 8.91
C LYS A 110 0.78 24.17 8.09
N GLY A 111 0.68 23.95 6.78
CA GLY A 111 1.85 23.88 5.90
C GLY A 111 2.74 22.65 6.12
N LEU A 112 2.19 21.59 6.70
CA LEU A 112 2.88 20.30 6.89
C LEU A 112 2.18 19.21 6.08
N ALA A 113 2.98 18.25 5.61
CA ALA A 113 2.45 17.10 4.89
C ALA A 113 1.67 16.15 5.82
N VAL A 114 0.58 15.61 5.31
CA VAL A 114 -0.41 14.83 6.06
C VAL A 114 -0.14 13.34 5.87
N GLU A 115 -0.02 12.62 6.98
CA GLU A 115 0.21 11.17 7.02
C GLU A 115 -1.12 10.41 7.11
N GLU A 116 -2.02 10.85 7.98
CA GLU A 116 -3.30 10.21 8.23
C GLU A 116 -4.39 11.24 8.54
N ILE A 117 -5.60 10.97 8.05
CA ILE A 117 -6.81 11.70 8.46
C ILE A 117 -7.84 10.68 8.91
N THR A 118 -8.37 10.83 10.11
CA THR A 118 -9.46 10.00 10.63
C THR A 118 -10.70 10.86 10.90
N ALA A 119 -11.76 10.62 10.13
CA ALA A 119 -13.09 11.15 10.37
C ALA A 119 -13.89 10.19 11.26
N THR A 120 -14.39 10.67 12.40
CA THR A 120 -15.21 9.90 13.34
C THR A 120 -16.56 10.58 13.50
N TYR A 121 -17.61 9.90 13.10
CA TYR A 121 -19.00 10.29 13.26
C TYR A 121 -19.61 9.47 14.40
N ASN A 122 -20.10 10.15 15.43
CA ASN A 122 -20.86 9.53 16.51
C ASN A 122 -22.32 9.98 16.34
N ILE A 123 -23.20 9.03 16.08
CA ILE A 123 -24.61 9.29 15.74
C ILE A 123 -25.48 8.50 16.71
N LEU A 124 -26.43 9.17 17.34
CA LEU A 124 -27.46 8.55 18.18
C LEU A 124 -28.76 8.45 17.39
N VAL A 125 -29.17 7.21 17.09
CA VAL A 125 -30.37 6.91 16.29
C VAL A 125 -31.44 6.29 17.18
N ILE A 126 -32.66 6.81 17.12
CA ILE A 126 -33.84 6.16 17.71
C ILE A 126 -34.42 5.18 16.68
N LEU A 127 -34.34 3.89 16.98
CA LEU A 127 -34.96 2.87 16.14
C LEU A 127 -36.48 2.81 16.39
N PRO A 128 -37.32 2.64 15.35
CA PRO A 128 -38.79 2.68 15.47
C PRO A 128 -39.36 1.69 16.49
N LYS A 129 -38.76 0.49 16.60
CA LYS A 129 -39.24 -0.58 17.49
C LYS A 129 -38.79 -0.41 18.93
N LEU A 130 -37.60 0.14 19.15
CA LEU A 130 -36.98 0.23 20.47
C LEU A 130 -37.34 1.53 21.20
N LYS A 131 -37.68 2.60 20.47
CA LYS A 131 -37.95 3.96 20.99
C LYS A 131 -36.86 4.50 21.94
N ARG A 132 -35.68 3.88 21.93
CA ARG A 132 -34.50 4.22 22.73
C ARG A 132 -33.37 4.68 21.80
N PRO A 133 -32.59 5.69 22.18
CA PRO A 133 -31.41 6.11 21.42
C PRO A 133 -30.34 5.01 21.44
N GLN A 134 -29.81 4.67 20.27
CA GLN A 134 -28.72 3.72 20.10
C GLN A 134 -27.51 4.42 19.48
N GLU A 135 -26.31 4.13 19.98
CA GLU A 135 -25.07 4.74 19.52
C GLU A 135 -24.49 4.01 18.32
N TYR A 136 -24.20 4.76 17.27
CA TYR A 136 -23.48 4.32 16.08
C TYR A 136 -22.20 5.13 15.93
N LYS A 137 -21.09 4.44 15.71
CA LYS A 137 -19.79 5.08 15.55
C LYS A 137 -19.18 4.69 14.22
N VAL A 138 -19.21 5.63 13.27
CA VAL A 138 -18.60 5.47 11.94
C VAL A 138 -17.24 6.14 11.95
N ARG A 139 -16.18 5.36 11.77
CA ARG A 139 -14.81 5.83 11.63
C ARG A 139 -14.33 5.55 10.21
N VAL A 140 -13.85 6.56 9.52
CA VAL A 140 -13.18 6.44 8.23
C VAL A 140 -11.80 7.07 8.33
N SER A 141 -10.77 6.27 8.10
CA SER A 141 -9.37 6.67 8.16
C SER A 141 -8.76 6.62 6.76
N PHE A 142 -8.08 7.69 6.40
CA PHE A 142 -7.36 7.90 5.15
C PHE A 142 -5.87 7.94 5.44
N PHE A 143 -5.07 7.26 4.63
CA PHE A 143 -3.63 7.18 4.81
C PHE A 143 -2.91 7.63 3.55
N SER A 144 -1.94 8.53 3.70
CA SER A 144 -1.00 8.91 2.65
C SER A 144 0.12 7.88 2.58
N ARG A 145 0.19 7.10 1.50
CA ARG A 145 1.29 6.12 1.33
C ARG A 145 2.62 6.82 1.10
N VAL A 146 2.63 7.90 0.32
CA VAL A 146 3.85 8.66 0.02
C VAL A 146 4.47 9.18 1.32
N ALA A 147 3.65 9.78 2.21
CA ALA A 147 4.14 10.28 3.49
C ALA A 147 4.74 9.15 4.36
N LYS A 148 4.04 8.02 4.47
CA LYS A 148 4.54 6.86 5.23
C LYS A 148 5.81 6.27 4.64
N ILE A 149 5.89 6.12 3.32
CA ILE A 149 7.04 5.52 2.64
C ILE A 149 8.27 6.43 2.73
N GLU A 150 8.13 7.75 2.55
CA GLU A 150 9.27 8.65 2.66
C GLU A 150 9.76 8.76 4.12
N LYS A 151 8.86 8.82 5.10
CA LYS A 151 9.23 8.74 6.53
C LYS A 151 9.98 7.45 6.86
N MET A 152 9.46 6.30 6.39
CA MET A 152 10.15 5.02 6.54
C MET A 152 11.49 5.00 5.81
N ARG A 153 11.61 5.60 4.63
CA ARG A 153 12.88 5.71 3.91
C ARG A 153 13.91 6.47 4.74
N GLU A 154 13.52 7.58 5.36
CA GLU A 154 14.41 8.36 6.24
C GLU A 154 14.88 7.52 7.42
N GLU A 155 13.96 6.82 8.10
CA GLU A 155 14.29 5.93 9.23
C GLU A 155 15.18 4.74 8.81
N LEU A 156 14.87 4.12 7.66
CA LEU A 156 15.60 2.97 7.14
C LEU A 156 16.96 3.35 6.54
N SER A 157 17.18 4.62 6.18
CA SER A 157 18.46 5.09 5.63
C SER A 157 19.64 4.88 6.59
N ALA A 158 19.36 4.79 7.89
CA ALA A 158 20.34 4.49 8.93
C ALA A 158 20.74 3.01 9.02
N LEU A 159 20.01 2.09 8.37
CA LEU A 159 20.23 0.65 8.46
C LEU A 159 21.15 0.13 7.35
N PRO A 160 21.96 -0.92 7.62
CA PRO A 160 22.88 -1.50 6.64
C PRO A 160 22.20 -2.37 5.57
N PHE A 161 20.86 -2.50 5.61
CA PHE A 161 20.07 -3.30 4.69
C PHE A 161 19.00 -2.45 4.01
N GLN A 162 18.64 -2.82 2.78
CA GLN A 162 17.62 -2.12 2.00
C GLN A 162 16.31 -2.89 2.04
N VAL A 163 15.22 -2.19 2.35
CA VAL A 163 13.86 -2.73 2.31
C VAL A 163 13.22 -2.36 0.97
N PRO A 164 12.64 -3.31 0.22
CA PRO A 164 11.96 -3.00 -1.04
C PRO A 164 10.70 -2.18 -0.78
N LEU A 165 10.74 -0.87 -1.07
CA LEU A 165 9.67 0.06 -0.75
C LEU A 165 8.36 -0.24 -1.49
N HIS A 166 8.43 -0.92 -2.63
CA HIS A 166 7.23 -1.36 -3.36
C HIS A 166 6.34 -2.33 -2.57
N GLN A 167 6.85 -3.02 -1.54
CA GLN A 167 6.02 -3.90 -0.71
C GLN A 167 4.92 -3.12 0.04
N PHE A 168 5.16 -1.84 0.28
CA PHE A 168 4.21 -0.92 0.91
C PHE A 168 3.11 -0.43 -0.05
N GLU A 169 3.12 -0.80 -1.32
CA GLU A 169 1.99 -0.50 -2.24
C GLU A 169 0.72 -1.24 -1.82
N SER A 170 0.85 -2.40 -1.17
CA SER A 170 -0.26 -3.15 -0.59
C SER A 170 -0.80 -2.53 0.71
N ALA A 171 -0.15 -1.48 1.23
CA ALA A 171 -0.59 -0.82 2.45
C ALA A 171 -1.96 -0.17 2.26
N THR A 172 -2.76 -0.28 3.31
CA THR A 172 -4.14 0.23 3.35
C THR A 172 -4.15 1.75 3.20
N THR A 173 -4.95 2.23 2.25
CA THR A 173 -5.14 3.66 1.95
C THR A 173 -6.40 4.22 2.58
N ILE A 174 -7.45 3.40 2.63
CA ILE A 174 -8.70 3.76 3.28
C ILE A 174 -9.13 2.60 4.17
N LYS A 175 -9.44 2.89 5.43
CA LYS A 175 -9.99 1.92 6.37
C LYS A 175 -11.27 2.49 6.95
N TYR A 176 -12.34 1.72 6.95
CA TYR A 176 -13.56 2.10 7.66
C TYR A 176 -13.88 1.11 8.76
N SER A 177 -14.58 1.62 9.75
CA SER A 177 -15.16 0.83 10.81
C SER A 177 -16.45 1.46 11.30
N ILE A 178 -17.47 0.63 11.47
CA ILE A 178 -18.79 1.03 11.91
C ILE A 178 -19.09 0.16 13.13
N ASP A 179 -19.13 0.78 14.30
CA ASP A 179 -19.65 0.12 15.50
C ASP A 179 -21.17 0.34 15.50
N TYR A 180 -21.95 -0.75 15.61
CA TYR A 180 -23.40 -0.74 15.37
C TYR A 180 -24.18 -1.62 16.36
N VAL A 181 -25.48 -1.31 16.44
CA VAL A 181 -26.48 -2.12 17.17
C VAL A 181 -27.38 -2.88 16.20
N ASP A 182 -27.81 -2.23 15.10
CA ASP A 182 -28.57 -2.84 14.01
C ASP A 182 -27.71 -2.89 12.74
N VAL A 183 -27.57 -4.10 12.18
CA VAL A 183 -26.77 -4.37 10.98
C VAL A 183 -27.33 -3.71 9.73
N ALA A 184 -28.64 -3.53 9.61
CA ALA A 184 -29.27 -2.93 8.44
C ALA A 184 -28.83 -1.47 8.27
N VAL A 185 -28.80 -0.72 9.38
CA VAL A 185 -28.31 0.67 9.41
C VAL A 185 -26.81 0.71 9.08
N ALA A 186 -26.03 -0.22 9.64
CA ALA A 186 -24.59 -0.32 9.37
C ALA A 186 -24.29 -0.61 7.89
N LYS A 187 -25.08 -1.48 7.24
CA LYS A 187 -24.95 -1.80 5.82
C LYS A 187 -25.24 -0.60 4.91
N THR A 188 -26.18 0.27 5.28
CA THR A 188 -26.42 1.53 4.55
C THR A 188 -25.20 2.43 4.57
N PHE A 189 -24.58 2.62 5.75
CA PHE A 189 -23.34 3.40 5.87
C PHE A 189 -22.16 2.76 5.12
N GLU A 190 -22.00 1.43 5.23
CA GLU A 190 -20.97 0.70 4.50
C GLU A 190 -21.12 0.90 2.99
N SER A 191 -22.33 0.70 2.45
CA SER A 191 -22.61 0.83 1.02
C SER A 191 -22.27 2.24 0.51
N ALA A 192 -22.59 3.27 1.29
CA ALA A 192 -22.25 4.65 0.96
C ALA A 192 -20.74 4.91 0.92
N ILE A 193 -19.98 4.35 1.88
CA ILE A 193 -18.52 4.47 1.92
C ILE A 193 -17.89 3.71 0.74
N VAL A 194 -18.39 2.51 0.42
CA VAL A 194 -17.92 1.70 -0.72
C VAL A 194 -18.20 2.39 -2.06
N SER A 195 -19.42 2.91 -2.24
CA SER A 195 -19.79 3.66 -3.44
C SER A 195 -18.97 4.94 -3.60
N TRP A 196 -18.74 5.66 -2.48
CA TRP A 196 -17.87 6.83 -2.45
C TRP A 196 -16.43 6.50 -2.82
N SER A 197 -15.83 5.45 -2.24
CA SER A 197 -14.44 5.07 -2.54
C SER A 197 -14.25 4.62 -3.99
N GLY A 198 -15.29 4.08 -4.63
CA GLY A 198 -15.30 3.78 -6.06
C GLY A 198 -15.23 5.02 -6.97
N GLY A 199 -15.66 6.18 -6.49
CA GLY A 199 -15.69 7.44 -7.25
C GLY A 199 -14.44 8.31 -7.14
N ILE A 200 -13.49 7.95 -6.27
CA ILE A 200 -12.25 8.74 -6.04
C ILE A 200 -11.26 8.51 -7.19
N GLU A 201 -10.51 9.56 -7.54
CA GLU A 201 -9.43 9.50 -8.52
C GLU A 201 -8.34 8.49 -8.08
N LYS A 202 -8.03 7.54 -8.97
CA LYS A 202 -7.00 6.52 -8.74
C LYS A 202 -5.74 6.84 -9.54
N THR A 203 -4.60 6.79 -8.87
CA THR A 203 -3.28 6.88 -9.53
C THR A 203 -2.84 5.48 -9.93
N THR A 204 -2.44 5.29 -11.18
CA THR A 204 -1.84 4.04 -11.65
C THR A 204 -0.39 4.28 -12.06
N PRO A 205 0.53 3.34 -11.79
CA PRO A 205 1.88 3.43 -12.28
C PRO A 205 1.88 3.17 -13.79
N ARG A 206 2.97 3.58 -14.43
CA ARG A 206 3.21 3.23 -15.83
C ARG A 206 3.29 1.68 -15.94
N PRO A 207 2.51 1.03 -16.82
CA PRO A 207 2.43 -0.44 -16.89
C PRO A 207 3.78 -1.15 -17.10
N TRP A 208 4.72 -0.50 -17.78
CA TRP A 208 6.05 -1.05 -18.02
C TRP A 208 6.93 -1.06 -16.77
N VAL A 209 6.77 -0.09 -15.86
CA VAL A 209 7.52 -0.03 -14.59
C VAL A 209 7.11 -1.20 -13.71
N ARG A 210 5.81 -1.48 -13.64
CA ARG A 210 5.27 -2.62 -12.87
C ARG A 210 5.85 -3.95 -13.38
N LYS A 211 5.83 -4.17 -14.69
CA LYS A 211 6.42 -5.37 -15.32
C LYS A 211 7.93 -5.48 -15.10
N LEU A 212 8.66 -4.37 -15.15
CA LEU A 212 10.10 -4.35 -14.92
C LEU A 212 10.43 -4.70 -13.46
N ARG A 213 9.61 -4.24 -12.52
CA ARG A 213 9.73 -4.54 -11.09
C ARG A 213 9.42 -5.98 -10.76
N GLU A 214 8.33 -6.54 -11.31
CA GLU A 214 8.00 -7.97 -11.15
C GLU A 214 9.16 -8.88 -11.59
N LYS A 215 9.95 -8.43 -12.57
CA LYS A 215 11.13 -9.15 -13.08
C LYS A 215 12.46 -8.66 -12.50
N ALA A 216 12.47 -7.69 -11.59
CA ALA A 216 13.70 -7.07 -11.08
C ALA A 216 14.60 -8.08 -10.36
N SER A 217 14.01 -9.08 -9.69
CA SER A 217 14.74 -10.18 -9.03
C SER A 217 15.57 -11.05 -10.00
N PHE A 218 15.26 -11.01 -11.29
CA PHE A 218 16.06 -11.69 -12.32
C PHE A 218 17.22 -10.83 -12.82
N ALA A 219 17.22 -9.51 -12.60
CA ALA A 219 18.26 -8.62 -13.10
C ALA A 219 19.67 -8.98 -12.60
N PRO A 220 19.91 -9.30 -11.30
CA PRO A 220 21.22 -9.74 -10.84
C PRO A 220 21.67 -11.06 -11.47
N ARG A 221 20.74 -11.99 -11.67
CA ARG A 221 21.05 -13.30 -12.27
C ARG A 221 21.45 -13.12 -13.73
N ILE A 222 20.66 -12.37 -14.50
CA ILE A 222 20.93 -12.09 -15.90
C ILE A 222 22.25 -11.32 -16.05
N ALA A 223 22.47 -10.25 -15.28
CA ALA A 223 23.70 -9.47 -15.33
C ALA A 223 24.94 -10.31 -14.99
N LYS A 224 24.86 -11.15 -13.95
CA LYS A 224 25.94 -12.05 -13.55
C LYS A 224 26.31 -13.05 -14.65
N TYR A 225 25.34 -13.78 -15.18
CA TYR A 225 25.61 -14.81 -16.18
C TYR A 225 25.96 -14.22 -17.55
N SER A 226 25.31 -13.13 -17.98
CA SER A 226 25.65 -12.46 -19.25
C SER A 226 27.08 -11.93 -19.25
N LEU A 227 27.52 -11.23 -18.19
CA LEU A 227 28.89 -10.73 -18.12
C LEU A 227 29.92 -11.88 -18.06
N THR A 228 29.58 -12.99 -17.40
CA THR A 228 30.43 -14.19 -17.34
C THR A 228 30.57 -14.84 -18.72
N ILE A 229 29.47 -14.96 -19.49
CA ILE A 229 29.49 -15.51 -20.86
C ILE A 229 30.32 -14.60 -21.77
N ILE A 230 30.14 -13.29 -21.69
CA ILE A 230 30.92 -12.32 -22.49
C ILE A 230 32.41 -12.41 -22.14
N ALA A 231 32.74 -12.50 -20.85
CA ALA A 231 34.12 -12.68 -20.40
C ALA A 231 34.73 -14.00 -20.90
N MET A 232 33.95 -15.09 -20.91
CA MET A 232 34.39 -16.38 -21.44
C MET A 232 34.67 -16.30 -22.96
N LEU A 233 33.78 -15.67 -23.73
CA LEU A 233 33.99 -15.45 -25.17
C LEU A 233 35.22 -14.58 -25.45
N ALA A 234 35.44 -13.53 -24.65
CA ALA A 234 36.62 -12.67 -24.76
C ALA A 234 37.91 -13.45 -24.46
N VAL A 235 37.92 -14.30 -23.42
CA VAL A 235 39.05 -15.19 -23.11
C VAL A 235 39.32 -16.17 -24.25
N LEU A 236 38.28 -16.77 -24.86
CA LEU A 236 38.46 -17.69 -25.98
C LEU A 236 39.10 -16.99 -27.19
N GLN A 237 38.63 -15.80 -27.56
CA GLN A 237 39.24 -15.01 -28.64
C GLN A 237 40.69 -14.63 -28.33
N ALA A 238 40.95 -14.19 -27.11
CA ALA A 238 42.30 -13.85 -26.67
C ALA A 238 43.22 -15.08 -26.68
N SER A 239 42.70 -16.27 -26.34
CA SER A 239 43.49 -17.51 -26.36
C SER A 239 43.99 -17.87 -27.75
N THR A 240 43.17 -17.67 -28.80
CA THR A 240 43.56 -17.97 -30.18
C THR A 240 44.63 -17.03 -30.75
N LYS A 241 44.88 -15.90 -30.09
CA LYS A 241 45.85 -14.89 -30.56
C LYS A 241 47.11 -14.84 -29.70
N LEU A 242 46.96 -15.00 -28.38
CA LEU A 242 48.06 -14.87 -27.41
C LEU A 242 48.84 -16.16 -27.20
N ILE A 243 48.29 -17.32 -27.58
CA ILE A 243 48.95 -18.62 -27.47
C ILE A 243 49.42 -19.04 -28.88
N PRO A 244 50.73 -18.96 -29.20
CA PRO A 244 51.25 -19.32 -30.51
C PRO A 244 51.16 -20.82 -30.77
N ASP A 245 50.84 -21.26 -31.99
CA ASP A 245 50.68 -22.69 -32.33
C ASP A 245 51.95 -23.54 -32.18
N ALA A 246 53.13 -22.92 -32.08
CA ALA A 246 54.42 -23.61 -31.93
C ALA A 246 55.35 -22.90 -30.92
N GLY A 247 55.90 -23.65 -29.96
CA GLY A 247 56.94 -23.18 -29.03
C GLY A 247 56.47 -22.78 -27.63
N TYR A 248 55.49 -23.48 -27.05
CA TYR A 248 54.90 -23.11 -25.75
C TYR A 248 55.91 -23.16 -24.59
N VAL A 249 56.05 -22.03 -23.89
CA VAL A 249 56.64 -22.01 -22.54
C VAL A 249 55.53 -22.32 -21.55
N VAL A 250 55.62 -23.44 -20.82
CA VAL A 250 54.60 -23.90 -19.84
C VAL A 250 54.16 -22.80 -18.86
N ARG A 251 55.10 -21.91 -18.50
CA ARG A 251 54.85 -20.75 -17.63
C ARG A 251 53.84 -19.76 -18.22
N GLU A 252 53.89 -19.48 -19.52
CA GLU A 252 53.03 -18.49 -20.18
C GLU A 252 51.58 -19.00 -20.27
N VAL A 253 51.42 -20.29 -20.59
CA VAL A 253 50.11 -20.96 -20.59
C VAL A 253 49.52 -20.98 -19.17
N ALA A 254 50.32 -21.29 -18.16
CA ALA A 254 49.87 -21.28 -16.76
C ALA A 254 49.44 -19.88 -16.30
N LEU A 255 50.20 -18.84 -16.63
CA LEU A 255 49.84 -17.45 -16.33
C LEU A 255 48.55 -17.03 -17.06
N PHE A 256 48.39 -17.39 -18.34
CA PHE A 256 47.18 -17.10 -19.09
C PHE A 256 45.94 -17.74 -18.45
N ILE A 257 46.02 -19.01 -18.03
CA ILE A 257 44.91 -19.70 -17.35
C ILE A 257 44.56 -18.99 -16.03
N LEU A 258 45.56 -18.62 -15.23
CA LEU A 258 45.33 -17.93 -13.94
C LEU A 258 44.69 -16.55 -14.14
N PHE A 259 45.17 -15.75 -15.09
CA PHE A 259 44.59 -14.45 -15.41
C PHE A 259 43.18 -14.58 -15.99
N SER A 260 42.95 -15.57 -16.84
CA SER A 260 41.61 -15.85 -17.40
C SER A 260 40.62 -16.25 -16.31
N ALA A 261 41.02 -17.13 -15.38
CA ALA A 261 40.20 -17.51 -14.23
C ALA A 261 39.89 -16.30 -13.33
N ALA A 262 40.90 -15.48 -13.03
CA ALA A 262 40.72 -14.26 -12.24
C ALA A 262 39.77 -13.26 -12.94
N PHE A 263 39.89 -13.08 -14.25
CA PHE A 263 39.03 -12.20 -15.05
C PHE A 263 37.58 -12.67 -15.09
N ILE A 264 37.34 -13.97 -15.20
CA ILE A 264 35.99 -14.57 -15.16
C ILE A 264 35.37 -14.35 -13.78
N ILE A 265 36.11 -14.61 -12.69
CA ILE A 265 35.63 -14.39 -11.31
C ILE A 265 35.35 -12.90 -11.06
N PHE A 266 36.21 -12.02 -11.56
CA PHE A 266 36.04 -10.57 -11.45
C PHE A 266 34.79 -10.11 -12.20
N SER A 267 34.60 -10.57 -13.43
CA SER A 267 33.40 -10.29 -14.24
C SER A 267 32.13 -10.79 -13.55
N TYR A 268 32.16 -12.00 -12.98
CA TYR A 268 31.05 -12.52 -12.19
C TYR A 268 30.69 -11.60 -11.02
N LYS A 269 31.69 -11.11 -10.27
CA LYS A 269 31.46 -10.20 -9.14
C LYS A 269 30.91 -8.85 -9.61
N ILE A 270 31.46 -8.28 -10.68
CA ILE A 270 30.99 -7.02 -11.28
C ILE A 270 29.55 -7.12 -11.76
N GLY A 271 29.22 -8.16 -12.53
CA GLY A 271 27.87 -8.37 -13.04
C GLY A 271 26.85 -8.50 -11.91
N SER A 272 27.23 -9.23 -10.84
CA SER A 272 26.39 -9.33 -9.64
C SER A 272 26.21 -8.00 -8.91
N PHE A 273 27.25 -7.15 -8.86
CA PHE A 273 27.22 -5.85 -8.19
C PHE A 273 26.32 -4.85 -8.92
N PHE A 274 26.49 -4.69 -10.23
CA PHE A 274 25.66 -3.80 -11.04
C PHE A 274 24.22 -4.30 -11.13
N GLY A 275 24.03 -5.61 -11.25
CA GLY A 275 22.70 -6.21 -11.24
C GLY A 275 21.94 -5.98 -9.93
N ARG A 276 22.60 -6.15 -8.77
CA ARG A 276 22.02 -5.82 -7.45
C ARG A 276 21.73 -4.33 -7.29
N LYS A 277 22.62 -3.45 -7.80
CA LYS A 277 22.35 -2.01 -7.80
C LYS A 277 21.15 -1.64 -8.67
N ALA A 278 21.00 -2.27 -9.84
CA ALA A 278 19.85 -2.05 -10.70
C ALA A 278 18.54 -2.54 -10.04
N GLU A 279 18.56 -3.74 -9.45
CA GLU A 279 17.44 -4.29 -8.66
C GLU A 279 17.06 -3.34 -7.51
N SER A 280 18.03 -2.95 -6.67
CA SER A 280 17.84 -2.01 -5.57
C SER A 280 17.18 -0.70 -5.99
N HIS A 281 17.59 -0.13 -7.12
CA HIS A 281 16.99 1.11 -7.62
C HIS A 281 15.56 0.90 -8.16
N LEU A 282 15.25 -0.27 -8.72
CA LEU A 282 13.90 -0.61 -9.14
C LEU A 282 12.97 -0.89 -7.95
N ASP A 283 13.49 -1.56 -6.92
CA ASP A 283 12.76 -1.91 -5.71
C ASP A 283 12.37 -0.70 -4.86
N ASN A 284 13.11 0.41 -5.01
CA ASN A 284 12.85 1.70 -4.38
C ASN A 284 11.78 2.55 -5.11
N THR A 285 11.17 2.03 -6.18
CA THR A 285 10.06 2.71 -6.86
C THR A 285 8.73 2.25 -6.27
N TYR A 286 7.75 3.14 -6.13
CA TYR A 286 6.43 2.79 -5.59
C TYR A 286 5.30 3.61 -6.23
N GLU A 287 4.06 3.12 -6.13
CA GLU A 287 2.83 3.78 -6.58
C GLU A 287 2.45 4.95 -5.66
N LYS A 288 2.24 6.11 -6.28
CA LYS A 288 1.87 7.35 -5.56
C LYS A 288 0.42 7.25 -5.09
N SER A 289 0.21 7.39 -3.79
CA SER A 289 -1.10 7.57 -3.16
C SER A 289 -0.91 8.55 -2.01
N TYR A 290 -1.66 9.65 -2.03
CA TYR A 290 -1.48 10.74 -1.10
C TYR A 290 -2.77 11.51 -0.87
N ILE A 291 -2.74 12.29 0.21
CA ILE A 291 -3.82 13.19 0.59
C ILE A 291 -3.37 14.60 0.19
N ASN A 292 -4.17 15.28 -0.62
CA ASN A 292 -3.92 16.64 -1.06
C ASN A 292 -4.73 17.63 -0.22
N LEU A 293 -4.14 18.12 0.88
CA LEU A 293 -4.71 19.20 1.69
C LEU A 293 -3.95 20.51 1.54
N SER A 294 -2.62 20.45 1.45
CA SER A 294 -1.74 21.61 1.49
C SER A 294 -0.70 21.59 0.38
N GLN A 295 -0.06 22.73 0.13
CA GLN A 295 1.07 22.80 -0.79
C GLN A 295 2.25 21.93 -0.33
N ALA A 296 2.40 21.71 0.98
CA ALA A 296 3.43 20.82 1.51
C ALA A 296 3.24 19.37 1.06
N ASP A 297 1.99 18.90 0.93
CA ASP A 297 1.69 17.57 0.39
C ASP A 297 2.12 17.45 -1.08
N VAL A 298 1.82 18.48 -1.88
CA VAL A 298 2.20 18.54 -3.29
C VAL A 298 3.72 18.54 -3.44
N ASN A 299 4.42 19.32 -2.61
CA ASN A 299 5.88 19.38 -2.61
C ASN A 299 6.48 18.01 -2.24
N LEU A 300 5.97 17.35 -1.19
CA LEU A 300 6.43 16.02 -0.79
C LEU A 300 6.24 14.98 -1.90
N VAL A 301 5.10 15.02 -2.60
CA VAL A 301 4.83 14.13 -3.74
C VAL A 301 5.75 14.42 -4.92
N SER A 302 6.03 15.69 -5.19
CA SER A 302 6.94 16.09 -6.26
C SER A 302 8.38 15.64 -5.98
N GLU A 303 8.81 15.69 -4.73
CA GLU A 303 10.11 15.20 -4.27
C GLU A 303 10.20 13.68 -4.40
N ALA A 304 9.17 12.97 -3.93
CA ALA A 304 9.03 11.53 -4.11
C ALA A 304 9.08 11.14 -5.59
N GLU A 305 8.40 11.87 -6.48
CA GLU A 305 8.42 11.63 -7.92
C GLU A 305 9.80 11.85 -8.55
N ASN A 306 10.51 12.89 -8.13
CA ASN A 306 11.89 13.13 -8.56
C ASN A 306 12.82 12.01 -8.10
N ASN A 307 12.64 11.51 -6.88
CA ASN A 307 13.40 10.38 -6.33
C ASN A 307 13.11 9.06 -7.07
N ILE A 308 11.83 8.80 -7.40
CA ILE A 308 11.42 7.64 -8.18
C ILE A 308 12.01 7.72 -9.60
N ASN A 309 11.88 8.85 -10.28
CA ASN A 309 12.42 9.04 -11.64
C ASN A 309 13.96 8.97 -11.65
N GLY A 310 14.62 9.53 -10.64
CA GLY A 310 16.06 9.42 -10.45
C GLY A 310 16.52 7.97 -10.24
N SER A 311 15.77 7.20 -9.46
CA SER A 311 16.05 5.77 -9.23
C SER A 311 15.90 4.95 -10.51
N ILE A 312 14.85 5.19 -11.30
CA ILE A 312 14.66 4.56 -12.61
C ILE A 312 15.84 4.88 -13.54
N LYS A 313 16.26 6.16 -13.63
CA LYS A 313 17.42 6.56 -14.44
C LYS A 313 18.70 5.87 -14.00
N LYS A 314 18.96 5.77 -12.69
CA LYS A 314 20.12 5.07 -12.14
C LYS A 314 20.08 3.56 -12.43
N ALA A 315 18.90 2.93 -12.35
CA ALA A 315 18.73 1.53 -12.72
C ALA A 315 19.08 1.28 -14.19
N ILE A 316 18.55 2.10 -15.10
CA ILE A 316 18.84 2.03 -16.55
C ILE A 316 20.34 2.27 -16.80
N LEU A 317 20.93 3.29 -16.16
CA LEU A 317 22.35 3.59 -16.29
C LEU A 317 23.23 2.39 -15.88
N ASN A 318 22.92 1.73 -14.77
CA ASN A 318 23.68 0.55 -14.32
C ASN A 318 23.57 -0.62 -15.31
N ILE A 319 22.40 -0.82 -15.91
CA ILE A 319 22.21 -1.83 -16.96
C ILE A 319 23.05 -1.48 -18.19
N VAL A 320 23.01 -0.22 -18.65
CA VAL A 320 23.78 0.26 -19.81
C VAL A 320 25.29 0.14 -19.55
N VAL A 321 25.78 0.55 -18.39
CA VAL A 321 27.20 0.40 -18.00
C VAL A 321 27.62 -1.06 -18.01
N THR A 322 26.76 -1.99 -17.55
CA THR A 322 27.06 -3.43 -17.59
C THR A 322 27.23 -3.92 -19.02
N ILE A 323 26.36 -3.48 -19.95
CA ILE A 323 26.44 -3.84 -21.37
C ILE A 323 27.71 -3.25 -22.00
N ILE A 324 28.02 -1.98 -21.72
CA ILE A 324 29.22 -1.30 -22.26
C ILE A 324 30.49 -1.98 -21.76
N LEU A 325 30.59 -2.31 -20.47
CA LEU A 325 31.74 -3.03 -19.91
C LEU A 325 31.92 -4.40 -20.57
N GLY A 326 30.83 -5.12 -20.81
CA GLY A 326 30.85 -6.38 -21.56
C GLY A 326 31.36 -6.18 -23.00
N ALA A 327 30.81 -5.22 -23.73
CA ALA A 327 31.21 -4.92 -25.11
C ALA A 327 32.67 -4.44 -25.21
N ALA A 328 33.10 -3.55 -24.30
CA ALA A 328 34.48 -3.08 -24.24
C ALA A 328 35.46 -4.21 -23.95
N GLY A 329 35.12 -5.14 -23.03
CA GLY A 329 35.93 -6.33 -22.78
C GLY A 329 36.08 -7.20 -24.03
N SER A 330 35.01 -7.37 -24.80
CA SER A 330 35.03 -8.09 -26.08
C SER A 330 35.88 -7.39 -27.16
N ILE A 331 35.73 -6.06 -27.31
CA ILE A 331 36.49 -5.28 -28.29
C ILE A 331 37.99 -5.27 -27.97
N LEU A 332 38.36 -5.10 -26.69
CA LEU A 332 39.76 -5.16 -26.26
C LEU A 332 40.37 -6.54 -26.57
N ALA A 333 39.64 -7.62 -26.31
CA ALA A 333 40.08 -8.97 -26.68
C ALA A 333 40.24 -9.17 -28.19
N ASN A 334 39.61 -8.33 -29.01
CA ASN A 334 39.70 -8.40 -30.46
C ASN A 334 40.79 -7.47 -31.06
N GLN A 335 41.30 -6.50 -30.29
CA GLN A 335 42.41 -5.63 -30.71
C GLN A 335 43.79 -6.17 -30.34
N PHE A 336 43.88 -6.88 -29.21
CA PHE A 336 44.99 -7.77 -28.90
C PHE A 336 44.77 -9.13 -29.56
#